data_AF-A0A846NDU8-F1
#
_entry.id   AF-A0A846NDU8-F1
#
_cell.length_a   1.000
_cell.length_b   1.000
_cell.length_c   1.000
_cell.angle_alpha   90.00
_cell.angle_beta   90.00
_cell.angle_gamma   90.00
#
_symmetry.space_group_name_H-M   'P 1'
#
loop_
_entity.id
_entity.type
_entity.pdbx_description
1 polymer ?
#
loop_
_entity_poly.entity_id
_entity_poly.type
_entity_poly.pdbx_seq_one_letter_code
_entity_poly.pdbx_strand_id
1 'polypeptide(L)'
;MGNIVIYAPFNADLERLREIKKVAEIEGRGLDLKVKGPFLRNDNRICVFYEDERVKCYVYIDDYEEPLNIEKMALTIRMMTTIMMMEVGKIALEVE
;
A
#
# COMPACT_ATOMS: atom_id res chain seq x y z
N MET A 1 -12.74 2.02 8.65
CA MET A 1 -12.49 1.53 7.27
C MET A 1 -11.10 1.99 6.87
N GLY A 2 -10.22 1.08 6.45
CA GLY A 2 -8.81 1.38 6.20
C GLY A 2 -8.55 2.18 4.91
N ASN A 3 -7.28 2.47 4.67
CA ASN A 3 -6.78 3.16 3.48
C ASN A 3 -5.52 2.46 2.97
N ILE A 4 -5.25 2.57 1.68
CA ILE A 4 -3.92 2.27 1.15
C ILE A 4 -3.08 3.55 1.25
N VAL A 5 -1.88 3.47 1.81
CA VAL A 5 -1.04 4.64 2.08
C VAL A 5 0.35 4.45 1.47
N ILE A 6 0.81 5.43 0.71
CA ILE A 6 2.12 5.41 0.06
C ILE A 6 3.07 6.31 0.81
N TYR A 7 4.23 5.78 1.20
CA TYR A 7 5.38 6.52 1.71
C TYR A 7 6.53 6.43 0.73
N ALA A 8 7.31 7.51 0.61
CA ALA A 8 8.43 7.56 -0.30
C ALA A 8 9.59 8.37 0.30
N PRO A 9 10.84 8.06 -0.09
CA PRO A 9 11.98 8.88 0.28
C PRO A 9 11.93 10.25 -0.42
N PHE A 10 12.58 11.27 0.15
CA PHE A 10 12.59 12.63 -0.45
C PHE A 10 13.21 12.68 -1.85
N ASN A 11 14.13 11.77 -2.14
CA ASN A 11 14.82 11.63 -3.42
C ASN A 11 14.25 10.49 -4.29
N ALA A 12 13.00 10.08 -4.06
CA ALA A 12 12.35 9.04 -4.86
C ALA A 12 12.31 9.40 -6.34
N ASP A 13 12.53 8.40 -7.20
CA ASP A 13 12.24 8.50 -8.62
C ASP A 13 10.76 8.79 -8.83
N LEU A 14 10.46 9.95 -9.44
CA LEU A 14 9.11 10.44 -9.66
C LEU A 14 8.30 9.60 -10.65
N GLU A 15 8.95 8.99 -11.64
CA GLU A 15 8.29 8.12 -12.61
C GLU A 15 7.89 6.81 -11.93
N ARG A 16 8.83 6.19 -11.23
CA ARG A 16 8.60 4.98 -10.44
C ARG A 16 7.50 5.19 -9.39
N LEU A 17 7.54 6.31 -8.67
CA LEU A 17 6.52 6.66 -7.69
C LEU A 17 5.13 6.87 -8.31
N ARG A 18 5.07 7.43 -9.53
CA ARG A 18 3.82 7.61 -10.27
C ARG A 18 3.23 6.26 -10.69
N GLU A 19 4.05 5.32 -11.13
CA GLU A 19 3.60 3.98 -11.50
C GLU A 19 3.07 3.20 -10.30
N ILE A 20 3.82 3.20 -9.18
CA ILE A 20 3.39 2.58 -7.92
C ILE A 20 2.05 3.19 -7.46
N LYS A 21 1.92 4.51 -7.52
CA LYS A 21 0.68 5.21 -7.16
C LYS A 21 -0.49 4.79 -8.06
N LYS A 22 -0.29 4.74 -9.37
CA LYS A 22 -1.32 4.33 -10.33
C LYS A 22 -1.83 2.93 -10.03
N VAL A 23 -0.93 1.98 -9.73
CA VAL A 23 -1.32 0.62 -9.40
C VAL A 23 -2.07 0.57 -8.07
N ALA A 24 -1.57 1.26 -7.04
CA ALA A 24 -2.26 1.35 -5.76
C ALA A 24 -3.68 1.95 -5.90
N GLU A 25 -3.88 2.95 -6.76
CA GLU A 25 -5.20 3.55 -7.04
C GLU A 25 -6.16 2.60 -7.76
N ILE A 26 -5.67 1.80 -8.71
CA ILE A 26 -6.46 0.78 -9.38
C ILE A 26 -6.91 -0.29 -8.38
N GLU A 27 -5.97 -0.84 -7.61
CA GLU A 27 -6.27 -1.89 -6.63
C GLU A 27 -7.12 -1.37 -5.47
N GLY A 28 -6.85 -0.16 -4.99
CA GLY A 28 -7.66 0.50 -3.96
C GLY A 28 -9.11 0.68 -4.40
N ARG A 29 -9.36 1.12 -5.64
CA ARG A 29 -10.72 1.21 -6.20
C ARG A 29 -11.40 -0.15 -6.27
N GLY A 30 -10.66 -1.21 -6.62
CA GLY A 30 -11.18 -2.57 -6.66
C GLY A 30 -11.59 -3.12 -5.29
N LEU A 31 -10.99 -2.60 -4.21
CA LEU A 31 -11.25 -3.00 -2.82
C LEU A 31 -12.12 -2.00 -2.04
N ASP A 32 -12.66 -0.98 -2.70
CA ASP A 32 -13.38 0.14 -2.08
C ASP A 32 -12.57 0.87 -0.97
N LEU A 33 -11.26 1.02 -1.20
CA LEU A 33 -10.34 1.73 -0.31
C LEU A 33 -9.82 3.01 -0.96
N LYS A 34 -9.68 4.06 -0.14
CA LYS A 34 -9.01 5.29 -0.56
C LYS A 34 -7.50 5.10 -0.56
N VAL A 35 -6.83 5.72 -1.54
CA VAL A 35 -5.37 5.84 -1.57
C VAL A 35 -4.95 7.21 -1.06
N LYS A 36 -3.97 7.25 -0.15
CA LYS A 36 -3.38 8.50 0.38
C LYS A 36 -1.89 8.58 0.07
N GLY A 37 -1.40 9.81 -0.09
CA GLY A 37 0.00 10.10 -0.37
C GLY A 37 0.31 10.29 -1.87
N PRO A 38 1.60 10.26 -2.24
CA PRO A 38 2.73 9.83 -1.41
C PRO A 38 3.09 10.83 -0.30
N PHE A 39 3.42 10.31 0.88
CA PHE A 39 3.97 11.08 1.99
C PHE A 39 5.49 10.92 2.01
N LEU A 40 6.20 12.03 1.82
CA LEU A 40 7.66 12.02 1.83
C LEU A 40 8.20 11.86 3.25
N ARG A 41 9.16 10.95 3.43
CA ARG A 41 9.79 10.65 4.72
C ARG A 41 11.29 10.43 4.55
N ASN A 42 12.01 10.44 5.66
CA ASN A 42 13.41 10.07 5.72
C ASN A 42 13.53 8.54 5.75
N ASP A 43 13.12 7.90 4.66
CA ASP A 43 13.18 6.46 4.43
C ASP A 43 14.13 6.19 3.26
N ASN A 44 14.40 4.92 2.96
CA ASN A 44 15.26 4.52 1.84
C ASN A 44 14.46 3.95 0.66
N ARG A 45 13.18 3.61 0.85
CA ARG A 45 12.38 2.89 -0.16
C ARG A 45 10.95 3.40 -0.26
N ILE A 46 10.36 3.27 -1.45
CA ILE A 46 8.92 3.51 -1.63
C ILE A 46 8.17 2.33 -1.01
N CYS A 47 7.21 2.60 -0.15
CA CYS A 47 6.43 1.58 0.54
C CYS A 47 4.94 1.87 0.43
N VAL A 48 4.15 0.81 0.27
CA VAL A 48 2.69 0.85 0.30
C VAL A 48 2.22 0.09 1.52
N PHE A 49 1.30 0.69 2.26
CA PHE A 49 0.71 0.15 3.48
C PHE A 49 -0.80 0.05 3.37
N TYR A 50 -1.37 -0.85 4.15
CA TYR A 50 -2.74 -0.72 4.63
C TYR A 50 -2.73 -0.03 5.99
N GLU A 51 -3.53 1.02 6.16
CA GLU A 51 -3.66 1.76 7.43
C GLU A 51 -5.13 2.02 7.80
N ASP A 52 -5.51 1.64 9.02
CA ASP A 52 -6.73 2.08 9.67
C ASP A 52 -6.44 2.68 11.06
N GLU A 53 -7.45 2.86 11.91
CA GLU A 53 -7.30 3.46 13.24
C GLU A 53 -6.54 2.57 14.23
N ARG A 54 -6.38 1.27 13.94
CA ARG A 54 -5.82 0.26 14.85
C ARG A 54 -4.55 -0.39 14.31
N VAL A 55 -4.44 -0.49 12.99
CA VAL A 55 -3.46 -1.32 12.30
C VAL A 55 -2.76 -0.54 11.20
N LYS A 56 -1.45 -0.75 11.12
CA LYS A 56 -0.60 -0.30 10.02
C LYS A 56 0.26 -1.49 9.57
N CYS A 57 0.07 -1.93 8.34
CA CYS A 57 0.73 -3.12 7.80
C CYS A 57 1.38 -2.86 6.45
N TYR A 58 2.59 -3.38 6.26
CA TYR A 58 3.27 -3.35 4.97
C TYR A 58 2.54 -4.23 3.96
N VAL A 59 2.27 -3.67 2.79
CA VAL A 59 1.55 -4.32 1.69
C VAL A 59 2.49 -4.56 0.52
N TYR A 60 3.31 -3.57 0.18
CA TYR A 60 4.33 -3.68 -0.85
C TYR A 60 5.53 -2.79 -0.50
N ILE A 61 6.74 -3.29 -0.76
CA ILE A 61 7.98 -2.56 -0.59
C ILE A 61 8.70 -2.59 -1.93
N ASP A 62 9.03 -1.41 -2.42
CA ASP A 62 9.73 -1.25 -3.67
C ASP A 62 11.19 -1.71 -3.55
N ASP A 63 11.65 -2.38 -4.60
CA ASP A 63 13.06 -2.73 -4.79
C ASP A 63 13.63 -1.90 -5.94
N TYR A 64 14.28 -0.79 -5.59
CA TYR A 64 14.77 0.18 -6.57
C TYR A 64 15.92 -0.37 -7.43
N GLU A 65 16.52 -1.50 -7.05
CA GLU A 65 17.59 -2.15 -7.81
C GLU A 65 17.04 -2.96 -9.00
N GLU A 66 15.74 -3.29 -8.97
CA GLU A 66 15.07 -4.11 -9.97
C GLU A 66 14.04 -3.29 -10.78
N PRO A 67 13.80 -3.63 -12.06
CA PRO A 67 12.71 -3.06 -12.83
C PRO A 67 11.34 -3.29 -12.15
N LEU A 68 10.44 -2.32 -12.27
CA LEU A 68 9.07 -2.48 -11.75
C LEU A 68 8.35 -3.62 -12.48
N ASN A 69 8.02 -4.67 -11.74
CA ASN A 69 7.08 -5.70 -12.21
C ASN A 69 5.65 -5.30 -11.79
N ILE A 70 4.95 -4.65 -12.72
CA ILE A 70 3.60 -4.10 -12.49
C ILE A 70 2.59 -5.18 -12.08
N GLU A 71 2.61 -6.34 -12.73
CA GLU A 71 1.68 -7.44 -12.43
C GLU A 71 1.92 -8.01 -11.02
N LYS A 72 3.18 -8.25 -10.66
CA LYS A 72 3.56 -8.72 -9.34
C LYS A 72 3.21 -7.70 -8.26
N MET A 73 3.45 -6.41 -8.51
CA MET A 73 3.08 -5.34 -7.58
C MET A 73 1.56 -5.28 -7.38
N ALA A 74 0.78 -5.30 -8.46
CA ALA A 74 -0.68 -5.29 -8.40
C ALA A 74 -1.22 -6.48 -7.60
N LEU A 75 -0.72 -7.69 -7.90
CA LEU A 75 -1.08 -8.91 -7.17
C LEU A 75 -0.74 -8.81 -5.68
N THR A 76 0.47 -8.34 -5.37
CA THR A 76 0.95 -8.18 -3.98
C THR A 76 0.07 -7.20 -3.22
N ILE A 77 -0.21 -6.03 -3.82
CA ILE A 77 -1.07 -5.01 -3.21
C ILE A 77 -2.46 -5.57 -2.94
N ARG A 78 -3.08 -6.23 -3.92
CA ARG A 78 -4.43 -6.80 -3.78
C ARG A 78 -4.49 -7.86 -2.68
N MET A 79 -3.59 -8.85 -2.74
CA MET A 79 -3.58 -9.97 -1.80
C MET A 79 -3.33 -9.52 -0.37
N MET A 80 -2.26 -8.77 -0.15
CA MET A 80 -1.90 -8.34 1.21
C MET A 80 -2.96 -7.41 1.79
N THR A 81 -3.51 -6.49 1.01
CA THR A 81 -4.58 -5.60 1.48
C THR A 81 -5.84 -6.38 1.84
N THR A 82 -6.23 -7.37 1.02
CA THR A 82 -7.41 -8.22 1.29
C THR A 82 -7.23 -9.00 2.59
N ILE A 83 -6.05 -9.60 2.80
CA ILE A 83 -5.74 -10.33 4.05
C ILE A 83 -5.85 -9.39 5.25
N MET A 84 -5.31 -8.17 5.15
CA MET A 84 -5.39 -7.19 6.26
C MET A 84 -6.82 -6.77 6.56
N MET A 85 -7.66 -6.56 5.54
CA MET A 85 -9.08 -6.25 5.74
C MET A 85 -9.81 -7.40 6.46
N MET A 86 -9.51 -8.66 6.10
CA MET A 86 -10.11 -9.83 6.74
C MET A 86 -9.68 -9.98 8.20
N GLU A 87 -8.40 -9.82 8.49
CA GLU A 87 -7.87 -9.91 9.86
C GLU A 87 -8.40 -8.79 10.76
N VAL A 88 -8.46 -7.55 10.27
CA VAL A 88 -9.10 -6.45 10.99
C VAL A 88 -10.58 -6.72 11.24
N GLY A 89 -11.29 -7.29 10.26
CA GLY A 89 -12.69 -7.68 10.40
C GLY A 89 -12.91 -8.72 11.51
N LYS A 90 -12.01 -9.71 11.63
CA LYS A 90 -12.05 -10.71 12.73
C LYS A 90 -11.79 -10.06 14.09
N ILE A 91 -10.75 -9.24 14.19
CA ILE A 91 -10.41 -8.52 15.43
C ILE A 91 -11.59 -7.66 15.91
N ALA A 92 -12.34 -7.04 15.00
CA ALA A 92 -13.50 -6.25 15.37
C ALA A 92 -14.62 -7.09 16.01
N LEU A 93 -14.85 -8.32 15.52
CA LEU A 93 -15.90 -9.23 16.00
C LEU A 93 -15.55 -9.93 17.32
N GLU A 94 -14.26 -10.08 17.65
CA GLU A 94 -13.82 -10.71 18.91
C GLU A 94 -13.85 -9.77 20.12
N VAL A 95 -14.08 -8.47 19.89
CA VAL A 95 -14.07 -7.43 20.93
C VAL A 95 -15.51 -6.97 21.30
N GLU A 96 -16.53 -7.49 20.62
CA GLU A 96 -17.96 -7.33 20.96
C GLU A 96 -18.48 -8.53 21.77
#